data_AF-A0A6M3LXT6-F1
#
_entry.id   AF-A0A6M3LXT6-F1
#
_cell.length_a   1.000
_cell.length_b   1.000
_cell.length_c   1.000
_cell.angle_alpha   90.00
_cell.angle_beta   90.00
_cell.angle_gamma   90.00
#
_symmetry.space_group_name_H-M   'P 1'
#
loop_
_entity.id
_entity.type
_entity.pdbx_description
1 polymer ?
#
loop_
_entity_poly.entity_id
_entity_poly.type
_entity_poly.pdbx_seq_one_letter_code
_entity_poly.pdbx_strand_id
1 'polypeptide(L)' 'MPTQIEVLKMIEEDMRNDAINFDGRPFTGRAVGEYFGHQGAAIARLANIMKSILEKQNE' A
#
# COMPACT_ATOMS: atom_id res chain seq x y z
N MET A 1 -7.67 -15.90 -6.61
CA MET A 1 -6.87 -15.10 -5.67
C MET A 1 -5.74 -14.47 -6.48
N PRO A 2 -5.49 -13.15 -6.38
CA PRO A 2 -4.42 -12.51 -7.14
C PRO A 2 -3.04 -13.05 -6.71
N THR A 3 -2.12 -13.13 -7.66
CA THR A 3 -0.70 -13.42 -7.44
C THR A 3 -0.03 -12.30 -6.66
N GLN A 4 1.15 -12.57 -6.09
CA GLN A 4 1.93 -11.54 -5.40
C GLN A 4 2.27 -10.36 -6.32
N ILE A 5 2.60 -10.62 -7.59
CA ILE A 5 2.89 -9.57 -8.58
C ILE A 5 1.65 -8.73 -8.88
N GLU A 6 0.48 -9.35 -9.03
CA GLU A 6 -0.78 -8.61 -9.24
C GLU A 6 -1.11 -7.73 -8.02
N VAL A 7 -0.89 -8.24 -6.80
CA VAL A 7 -1.08 -7.45 -5.58
C VAL A 7 -0.10 -6.27 -5.53
N LEU A 8 1.15 -6.46 -5.92
CA LEU A 8 2.13 -5.35 -5.98
C LEU A 8 1.69 -4.26 -6.96
N LYS A 9 1.17 -4.64 -8.14
CA LYS A 9 0.61 -3.68 -9.11
C LYS A 9 -0.61 -2.93 -8.55
N MET A 10 -1.48 -3.63 -7.83
CA MET A 10 -2.63 -2.99 -7.17
C MET A 10 -2.17 -1.96 -6.13
N ILE A 11 -1.19 -2.31 -5.30
CA ILE A 11 -0.63 -1.38 -4.30
C ILE A 11 -0.02 -0.15 -4.99
N GLU A 12 0.74 -0.33 -6.07
CA GLU A 12 1.35 0.78 -6.82
C GLU A 12 0.28 1.74 -7.34
N GLU A 13 -0.77 1.19 -7.97
CA GLU A 13 -1.86 1.98 -8.55
C GLU A 13 -2.68 2.68 -7.46
N ASP A 14 -3.02 2.00 -6.37
CA ASP A 14 -3.73 2.59 -5.22
C ASP A 14 -2.93 3.74 -4.63
N MET A 15 -1.62 3.55 -4.40
CA MET A 15 -0.76 4.59 -3.85
C MET A 15 -0.64 5.81 -4.76
N ARG A 16 -0.60 5.59 -6.08
CA ARG A 16 -0.60 6.69 -7.06
C ARG A 16 -1.92 7.46 -7.03
N ASN A 17 -3.04 6.74 -7.01
CA ASN A 17 -4.36 7.35 -6.96
C ASN A 17 -4.58 8.09 -5.64
N ASP A 18 -4.10 7.56 -4.52
CA ASP A 18 -4.13 8.25 -3.22
C ASP A 18 -3.35 9.55 -3.24
N ALA A 19 -2.16 9.58 -3.86
CA ALA A 19 -1.38 10.79 -3.99
C ALA A 19 -2.10 11.85 -4.85
N ILE A 20 -2.67 11.44 -5.99
CA ILE A 20 -3.45 12.33 -6.87
C ILE A 20 -4.69 12.85 -6.13
N ASN A 21 -5.40 11.98 -5.41
CA ASN A 21 -6.61 12.33 -4.67
C ASN A 21 -6.30 13.22 -3.45
N PHE A 22 -5.12 13.08 -2.85
CA PHE A 22 -4.69 13.90 -1.73
C PHE A 22 -4.24 15.29 -2.18
N ASP A 23 -3.61 15.39 -3.35
CA ASP A 23 -3.17 16.67 -3.91
C ASP A 23 -4.35 17.63 -4.15
N GLY A 24 -4.18 18.89 -3.76
CA GLY A 24 -5.24 19.91 -3.82
C GLY A 24 -6.39 19.78 -2.82
N ARG A 25 -6.45 18.71 -1.98
CA ARG A 25 -7.46 18.62 -0.90
C ARG A 25 -7.10 19.55 0.28
N PRO A 26 -8.11 20.07 1.01
CA PRO A 26 -7.87 20.81 2.24
C PRO A 26 -7.07 19.99 3.27
N PHE A 27 -5.99 20.58 3.76
CA PHE A 27 -5.12 19.96 4.75
C PHE A 27 -5.81 19.91 6.12
N THR A 28 -6.53 18.82 6.38
CA THR A 28 -7.27 18.58 7.62
C THR A 28 -6.75 17.31 8.29
N GLY A 29 -6.90 17.21 9.62
CA GLY A 29 -6.51 16.00 10.34
C GLY A 29 -7.18 14.72 9.80
N ARG A 30 -8.42 14.83 9.29
CA ARG A 30 -9.10 13.72 8.61
C ARG A 30 -8.41 13.33 7.30
N ALA A 31 -8.14 14.30 6.42
CA ALA A 31 -7.48 14.02 5.14
C ALA A 31 -6.09 13.41 5.34
N VAL A 32 -5.34 13.91 6.32
CA VAL A 32 -4.03 13.36 6.71
C VAL A 32 -4.19 11.93 7.24
N GLY A 33 -5.14 11.69 8.14
CA GLY A 33 -5.41 10.36 8.69
C GLY A 33 -5.82 9.33 7.63
N GLU A 34 -6.66 9.72 6.66
CA GLU A 34 -7.03 8.89 5.51
C GLU A 34 -5.79 8.50 4.69
N TYR A 35 -4.98 9.48 4.28
CA TYR A 35 -3.81 9.26 3.44
C TYR A 35 -2.76 8.36 4.11
N PHE A 36 -2.41 8.64 5.37
CA PHE A 36 -1.48 7.80 6.12
C PHE A 36 -2.06 6.43 6.48
N GLY A 37 -3.39 6.32 6.63
CA GLY A 37 -4.07 5.04 6.82
C GLY A 37 -3.90 4.12 5.61
N HIS A 38 -4.08 4.65 4.40
CA HIS A 38 -3.85 3.89 3.16
C HIS A 38 -2.39 3.48 3.01
N GLN A 39 -1.45 4.39 3.29
CA GLN A 39 -0.01 4.08 3.31
C GLN A 39 0.34 2.97 4.30
N GLY A 40 -0.22 3.00 5.50
CA GLY A 40 -0.01 1.97 6.51
C GLY A 40 -0.48 0.59 6.04
N ALA A 41 -1.64 0.52 5.39
CA ALA A 41 -2.17 -0.72 4.81
C ALA A 41 -1.27 -1.26 3.67
N ALA A 42 -0.80 -0.39 2.78
CA ALA A 42 0.12 -0.74 1.71
C ALA A 42 1.44 -1.31 2.26
N ILE A 43 2.06 -0.66 3.24
CA ILE A 43 3.29 -1.10 3.89
C ILE A 43 3.11 -2.47 4.56
N ALA A 44 2.02 -2.67 5.29
CA ALA A 44 1.73 -3.95 5.94
C ALA A 44 1.61 -5.08 4.91
N ARG A 45 0.98 -4.82 3.76
CA ARG A 45 0.85 -5.81 2.69
C ARG A 45 2.20 -6.12 2.02
N LEU A 46 3.03 -5.11 1.76
CA LEU A 46 4.38 -5.29 1.25
C LEU A 46 5.24 -6.12 2.19
N ALA A 47 5.21 -5.82 3.50
CA ALA A 47 5.93 -6.57 4.52
C ALA A 47 5.54 -8.06 4.54
N ASN A 48 4.24 -8.36 4.44
CA ASN A 48 3.75 -9.73 4.38
C ASN A 48 4.20 -10.46 3.11
N ILE A 49 4.19 -9.80 1.95
CA ILE A 49 4.70 -10.39 0.70
C ILE A 49 6.20 -10.69 0.85
N MET A 50 7.00 -9.73 1.33
CA MET A 50 8.44 -9.93 1.54
C MET A 50 8.72 -11.08 2.51
N LYS A 51 8.02 -11.13 3.64
CA LYS A 51 8.12 -12.21 4.61
C LYS A 51 7.87 -13.57 3.95
N SER A 52 6.80 -13.69 3.17
CA SER A 52 6.47 -14.96 2.49
C SER A 52 7.47 -15.38 1.42
N ILE A 53 8.19 -14.43 0.80
CA ILE A 53 9.28 -14.73 -0.14
C ILE A 53 10.49 -15.26 0.62
N LEU A 54 10.87 -14.60 1.72
CA LEU A 54 12.00 -14.98 2.55
C LEU A 54 11.78 -16.33 3.25
N GLU A 55 10.57 -16.62 3.72
CA GLU A 55 10.22 -17.91 4.33
C GLU A 55 10.40 -19.05 3.32
N LYS A 56 9.92 -18.89 2.08
CA LYS A 56 10.11 -19.89 1.01
C LYS A 56 11.56 -20.12 0.59
N GLN A 57 12.47 -19.17 0.86
CA GLN A 57 13.89 -19.31 0.55
C GLN A 57 14.68 -20.01 1.66
N ASN A 58 14.13 -20.05 2.88
CA ASN A 58 14.74 -20.69 4.04
C ASN A 58 14.20 -22.11 4.30
N GLU A 59 13.28 -22.58 3.44
CA GLU A 59 12.78 -23.97 3.37
C GLU A 59 13.59 -24.77 2.33
#